data_AF-A0A833QLN6-F1
#
_entry.id   AF-A0A833QLN6-F1
#
_cell.length_a   1.000
_cell.length_b   1.000
_cell.length_c   1.000
_cell.angle_alpha   90.00
_cell.angle_beta   90.00
_cell.angle_gamma   90.00
#
_symmetry.space_group_name_H-M   'P 1'
#
loop_
_entity.id
_entity.type
_entity.pdbx_description
1 polymer ?
#
loop_
_entity_poly.entity_id
_entity_poly.type
_entity_poly.pdbx_seq_one_letter_code
_entity_poly.pdbx_strand_id
1 'polypeptide(L)'
;MLTPKKLIQIFRRWQHAAALGRRRIVSVKNSITCTHTVATRGHVYVYTTDHKRFMVPLKYLSSSIFHELFKMSEEEYGLPSDGPIVLPCDATCMRCIISLLQSKQPAELDTKSVISSISGSRCMDSSMHQSQLMLCSF
;
A
#
# COMPACT_ATOMS: atom_id res chain seq x y z
N MET A 1 43.19 -11.00 -24.04
CA MET A 1 42.05 -11.93 -24.01
C MET A 1 42.08 -12.72 -22.71
N LEU A 2 40.95 -12.92 -22.03
CA LEU A 2 40.91 -13.69 -20.77
C LEU A 2 41.04 -15.19 -21.08
N THR A 3 42.03 -15.85 -20.48
CA THR A 3 42.21 -17.30 -20.65
C THR A 3 41.27 -18.09 -19.72
N PRO A 4 40.86 -19.32 -20.09
CA PRO A 4 39.99 -20.16 -19.27
C PRO A 4 40.54 -20.40 -17.85
N LYS A 5 41.88 -20.51 -17.72
CA LYS A 5 42.57 -20.65 -16.43
C LYS A 5 42.33 -19.45 -15.52
N LYS A 6 42.28 -18.25 -16.08
CA LYS A 6 42.03 -16.99 -15.34
C LYS A 6 40.58 -16.90 -14.87
N LEU A 7 39.62 -17.39 -15.67
CA LEU A 7 38.21 -17.48 -15.27
C LEU A 7 37.99 -18.45 -14.11
N ILE A 8 38.57 -19.65 -14.16
CA ILE A 8 38.48 -20.64 -13.08
C ILE A 8 39.07 -20.09 -11.79
N GLN A 9 40.16 -19.34 -11.87
CA GLN A 9 40.79 -18.72 -10.72
C GLN A 9 39.94 -17.62 -10.09
N ILE A 10 39.26 -16.80 -10.90
CA ILE A 10 38.31 -15.79 -10.42
C ILE A 10 37.11 -16.47 -9.74
N PHE A 11 36.53 -17.49 -10.37
CA PHE A 11 35.40 -18.23 -9.82
C PHE A 11 35.74 -18.85 -8.46
N ARG A 12 36.92 -19.48 -8.33
CA ARG A 12 37.40 -20.04 -7.06
C ARG A 12 37.59 -18.97 -5.98
N ARG A 13 38.07 -17.78 -6.34
CA ARG A 13 38.20 -16.64 -5.41
C ARG A 13 36.84 -16.16 -4.92
N TRP A 14 35.85 -16.07 -5.80
CA TRP A 14 34.48 -15.70 -5.43
C TRP A 14 33.83 -16.76 -4.55
N GLN A 15 34.03 -18.05 -4.84
CA GLN A 15 33.53 -19.14 -4.02
C GLN A 15 34.13 -19.12 -2.61
N HIS A 16 35.44 -18.87 -2.49
CA HIS A 16 36.12 -18.75 -1.21
C HIS A 16 35.66 -17.50 -0.43
N ALA A 17 35.53 -16.36 -1.11
CA ALA A 17 35.01 -15.14 -0.51
C ALA A 17 33.55 -15.30 -0.04
N ALA A 18 32.71 -15.99 -0.81
CA ALA A 18 31.33 -16.29 -0.43
C ALA A 18 31.25 -17.26 0.76
N ALA A 19 32.18 -18.22 0.86
CA ALA A 19 32.27 -19.14 2.00
C ALA A 19 32.68 -18.42 3.30
N LEU A 20 33.67 -17.52 3.23
CA LEU A 20 34.09 -16.68 4.37
C LEU A 20 33.05 -15.59 4.73
N GLY A 21 32.29 -15.12 3.73
CA GLY A 21 31.21 -14.15 3.90
C GLY A 21 29.94 -14.73 4.53
N ARG A 22 29.83 -16.06 4.70
CA ARG A 22 28.81 -16.67 5.56
C ARG A 22 29.16 -16.40 7.03
N ARG A 23 28.95 -15.16 7.47
CA ARG A 23 28.48 -14.94 8.83
C ARG A 23 27.20 -15.77 8.91
N ARG A 24 27.19 -16.84 9.70
CA ARG A 24 25.92 -17.42 10.15
C ARG A 24 25.13 -16.23 10.68
N ILE A 25 24.04 -15.88 10.00
CA ILE A 25 22.98 -15.12 10.65
C ILE A 25 22.50 -16.10 11.72
N VAL A 26 23.10 -16.02 12.90
CA VAL A 26 22.40 -16.43 14.11
C VAL A 26 21.16 -15.58 14.04
N SER A 27 20.02 -16.22 13.81
CA SER A 27 18.72 -15.58 13.97
C SER A 27 18.62 -15.22 15.44
N VAL A 28 19.25 -14.11 15.80
CA VAL A 28 18.91 -13.36 16.99
C VAL A 28 17.49 -12.93 16.70
N LYS A 29 16.53 -13.65 17.29
CA LYS A 29 15.18 -13.15 17.50
C LYS A 29 15.36 -11.87 18.30
N ASN A 30 15.65 -10.77 17.63
CA ASN A 30 15.54 -9.47 18.23
C ASN A 30 14.04 -9.31 18.44
N SER A 31 13.63 -9.47 19.69
CA SER A 31 12.27 -9.26 20.18
C SER A 31 11.95 -7.75 20.11
N ILE A 32 12.02 -7.18 18.92
CA ILE A 32 11.06 -6.16 18.55
C ILE A 32 9.89 -7.00 18.08
N THR A 33 8.87 -7.12 18.93
CA THR A 33 7.57 -7.61 18.49
C THR A 33 7.03 -6.60 17.49
N CYS A 34 7.53 -6.64 16.26
CA CYS A 34 6.80 -6.12 15.14
C CYS A 34 5.58 -7.01 15.08
N THR A 35 4.47 -6.52 15.60
CA THR A 35 3.13 -7.04 15.33
C THR A 35 2.80 -6.75 13.87
N HIS A 36 3.67 -7.16 12.95
CA HIS A 36 3.32 -7.41 11.56
C HIS A 36 2.32 -8.54 11.62
N THR A 37 1.05 -8.18 11.78
CA THR A 37 -0.05 -9.00 11.31
C THR A 37 0.30 -9.31 9.86
N VAL A 38 0.81 -10.53 9.67
CA VAL A 38 1.24 -11.04 8.37
C VAL A 38 0.03 -10.87 7.48
N ALA A 39 0.18 -10.10 6.38
CA ALA A 39 -0.91 -9.96 5.43
C ALA A 39 -1.31 -11.36 5.01
N THR A 40 -2.58 -11.70 5.27
CA THR A 40 -3.14 -12.97 4.81
C THR A 40 -2.98 -13.02 3.31
N ARG A 41 -2.42 -14.11 2.78
CA ARG A 41 -2.14 -14.31 1.35
C ARG A 41 -3.28 -13.75 0.50
N GLY A 42 -2.98 -12.83 -0.42
CA GLY A 42 -3.99 -12.16 -1.25
C GLY A 42 -4.53 -10.82 -0.74
N HIS A 43 -3.94 -10.25 0.31
CA HIS A 43 -4.28 -8.91 0.82
C HIS A 43 -3.04 -8.03 0.96
N VAL A 44 -3.25 -6.71 0.92
CA VAL A 44 -2.27 -5.67 1.23
C VAL A 44 -2.78 -4.81 2.38
N TYR A 45 -1.85 -4.16 3.08
CA TYR A 45 -2.21 -3.11 4.03
C TYR A 45 -1.94 -1.74 3.44
N VAL A 46 -2.92 -0.86 3.52
CA VAL A 46 -2.79 0.56 3.17
C VAL A 46 -3.17 1.42 4.38
N TYR A 47 -2.64 2.63 4.42
CA TYR A 47 -2.91 3.59 5.48
C TYR A 47 -3.64 4.79 4.89
N THR A 48 -4.50 5.40 5.69
CA THR A 48 -5.20 6.66 5.36
C THR A 48 -4.46 7.85 5.98
N THR A 49 -4.87 9.06 5.60
CA THR A 49 -4.29 10.31 6.15
C THR A 49 -4.48 10.45 7.66
N ASP A 50 -5.51 9.82 8.23
CA ASP A 50 -5.75 9.71 9.67
C ASP A 50 -5.02 8.51 10.33
N HIS A 51 -3.99 7.98 9.67
CA HIS A 51 -3.13 6.88 10.11
C HIS A 51 -3.86 5.57 10.44
N LYS A 52 -5.09 5.37 9.94
CA LYS A 52 -5.81 4.12 10.11
C LYS A 52 -5.37 3.09 9.07
N ARG A 53 -5.22 1.84 9.51
CA ARG A 53 -4.75 0.72 8.68
C ARG A 53 -5.94 -0.08 8.14
N PHE A 54 -5.95 -0.32 6.83
CA PHE A 54 -6.97 -1.12 6.16
C PHE A 54 -6.34 -2.33 5.46
N MET A 55 -6.96 -3.49 5.62
CA MET A 55 -6.63 -4.69 4.86
C MET A 55 -7.45 -4.72 3.57
N VAL A 56 -6.78 -4.69 2.43
CA VAL A 56 -7.41 -4.60 1.11
C VAL A 56 -7.07 -5.86 0.32
N PRO A 57 -8.06 -6.63 -0.15
CA PRO A 57 -7.83 -7.71 -1.11
C PRO A 57 -7.10 -7.22 -2.36
N LEU A 58 -6.11 -7.98 -2.85
CA LEU A 58 -5.35 -7.62 -4.06
C LEU A 58 -6.25 -7.41 -5.29
N LYS A 59 -7.39 -8.11 -5.36
CA LYS A 59 -8.40 -7.94 -6.43
C LYS A 59 -9.01 -6.53 -6.52
N TYR A 60 -8.93 -5.73 -5.45
CA TYR A 60 -9.43 -4.35 -5.46
C TYR A 60 -8.41 -3.37 -6.01
N LEU A 61 -7.12 -3.73 -6.00
CA LEU A 61 -6.05 -2.85 -6.47
C LEU A 61 -6.08 -2.63 -7.98
N SER A 62 -6.70 -3.54 -8.74
CA SER A 62 -6.93 -3.38 -10.18
C SER A 62 -8.16 -2.51 -10.51
N SER A 63 -8.89 -2.01 -9.50
CA SER A 63 -9.96 -1.07 -9.75
C SER A 63 -9.40 0.31 -10.08
N SER A 64 -10.07 1.02 -10.98
CA SER A 64 -9.73 2.39 -11.36
C SER A 64 -9.67 3.35 -10.17
N ILE A 65 -10.46 3.10 -9.12
CA ILE A 65 -10.43 3.89 -7.87
C ILE A 65 -9.07 3.76 -7.18
N PHE A 66 -8.56 2.54 -7.02
CA PHE A 66 -7.24 2.31 -6.40
C PHE A 66 -6.10 2.82 -7.28
N HIS A 67 -6.22 2.70 -8.61
CA HIS A 67 -5.24 3.28 -9.53
C HIS A 67 -5.11 4.80 -9.35
N GLU A 68 -6.24 5.52 -9.28
CA GLU A 68 -6.18 6.97 -9.07
C GLU A 68 -5.63 7.32 -7.67
N LEU A 69 -6.05 6.59 -6.63
CA LEU A 69 -5.54 6.80 -5.28
C LEU A 69 -4.02 6.60 -5.16
N PHE A 70 -3.47 5.59 -5.86
CA PHE A 70 -2.02 5.38 -5.88
C PHE A 70 -1.30 6.47 -6.66
N LYS A 71 -1.86 6.93 -7.78
CA LYS A 71 -1.32 8.05 -8.54
C LYS A 71 -1.29 9.33 -7.69
N MET A 72 -2.40 9.67 -7.03
CA MET A 72 -2.46 10.82 -6.12
C MET A 72 -1.49 10.66 -4.95
N SER A 73 -1.37 9.45 -4.39
CA SER A 73 -0.39 9.14 -3.34
C SER A 73 1.05 9.35 -3.82
N GLU A 74 1.38 8.96 -5.05
CA GLU A 74 2.72 9.15 -5.60
C GLU A 74 3.00 10.64 -5.88
N GLU A 75 2.01 11.39 -6.36
CA GLU A 75 2.12 12.84 -6.59
C GLU A 75 2.32 13.62 -5.28
N GLU A 76 1.64 13.24 -4.19
CA GLU A 76 1.71 13.93 -2.90
C GLU A 76 2.86 13.47 -2.01
N TYR A 77 3.09 12.16 -1.93
CA TYR A 77 4.04 11.55 -0.98
C TYR A 77 5.29 10.95 -1.65
N GLY A 78 5.31 10.87 -2.99
CA GLY A 78 6.36 10.18 -3.73
C GLY A 78 6.23 8.65 -3.68
N LEU A 79 7.21 7.96 -4.28
CA LEU A 79 7.29 6.51 -4.21
C LEU A 79 7.67 6.06 -2.79
N PRO A 80 6.97 5.06 -2.22
CA PRO A 80 7.30 4.52 -0.90
C PRO A 80 8.67 3.84 -0.94
N SER A 81 9.62 4.35 -0.15
CA SER A 81 11.00 3.83 -0.08
C SER A 81 11.17 2.73 0.97
N ASP A 82 10.70 2.96 2.20
CA ASP A 82 10.74 1.99 3.32
C ASP A 82 9.52 2.14 4.26
N GLY A 83 8.47 2.80 3.77
CA GLY A 83 7.29 3.18 4.55
C GLY A 83 6.00 2.52 4.07
N PRO A 84 4.91 2.62 4.86
CA PRO A 84 3.59 2.21 4.43
C PRO A 84 3.11 3.05 3.24
N ILE A 85 2.26 2.46 2.40
CA ILE A 85 1.53 3.22 1.38
C ILE A 85 0.42 4.01 2.09
N VAL A 86 0.50 5.34 2.03
CA VAL A 86 -0.50 6.25 2.57
C VAL A 86 -1.35 6.78 1.42
N LEU A 87 -2.65 6.51 1.45
CA LEU A 87 -3.60 7.00 0.46
C LEU A 87 -4.12 8.38 0.88
N PRO A 88 -4.30 9.33 -0.06
CA PRO A 88 -4.82 10.67 0.20
C PRO A 88 -6.34 10.64 0.40
N CYS A 89 -6.79 9.84 1.37
CA CYS A 89 -8.17 9.75 1.80
C CYS A 89 -8.22 9.44 3.30
N ASP A 90 -9.31 9.83 3.95
CA ASP A 90 -9.54 9.50 5.36
C ASP A 90 -10.16 8.10 5.52
N ALA A 91 -10.23 7.62 6.76
CA ALA A 91 -10.85 6.33 7.06
C ALA A 91 -12.33 6.20 6.66
N THR A 92 -13.06 7.31 6.54
CA THR A 92 -14.48 7.29 6.17
C THR A 92 -14.63 7.06 4.68
N CYS A 93 -13.88 7.80 3.87
CA CYS A 93 -13.74 7.60 2.45
C CYS A 93 -13.29 6.16 2.13
N MET A 94 -12.26 5.66 2.83
CA MET A 94 -11.75 4.31 2.61
C MET A 94 -12.80 3.21 2.90
N ARG A 95 -13.60 3.37 3.97
CA ARG A 95 -14.73 2.46 4.25
C ARG A 95 -15.77 2.48 3.14
N CYS A 96 -16.11 3.67 2.63
CA CYS A 96 -17.05 3.81 1.51
C CYS A 96 -16.51 3.12 0.25
N ILE A 97 -15.25 3.34 -0.10
CA ILE A 97 -14.61 2.71 -1.27
C ILE A 97 -14.64 1.18 -1.15
N ILE A 98 -14.26 0.63 -0.01
CA ILE A 98 -14.29 -0.82 0.22
C ILE A 98 -15.73 -1.35 0.10
N SER A 99 -16.71 -0.67 0.70
CA SER A 99 -18.13 -1.03 0.61
C SER A 99 -18.63 -1.03 -0.85
N LEU A 100 -18.26 -0.03 -1.64
CA LEU A 100 -18.62 0.08 -3.06
C LEU A 100 -18.00 -1.05 -3.90
N LEU A 101 -16.76 -1.44 -3.61
CA LEU A 101 -16.08 -2.54 -4.30
C LEU A 101 -16.56 -3.91 -3.85
N GLN A 102 -17.16 -4.01 -2.66
CA GLN A 102 -17.82 -5.22 -2.18
C GLN A 102 -19.21 -5.40 -2.80
N SER A 103 -19.96 -4.32 -3.00
CA SER A 103 -21.31 -4.37 -3.56
C SER A 103 -21.35 -4.56 -5.08
N LYS A 104 -20.24 -4.31 -5.80
CA LYS A 104 -20.16 -4.46 -7.26
C LYS A 104 -19.86 -5.88 -7.75
N GLN A 105 -20.77 -6.42 -8.56
CA GLN A 105 -20.44 -7.22 -9.75
C GLN A 105 -19.82 -6.30 -10.84
N PRO A 106 -19.01 -6.80 -11.79
CA PRO A 106 -18.16 -5.98 -12.66
C PRO A 106 -19.00 -5.24 -13.72
N ALA A 107 -19.58 -4.11 -13.33
CA ALA A 107 -20.15 -3.14 -14.24
C ALA A 107 -19.73 -1.75 -13.74
N GLU A 108 -18.70 -1.21 -14.40
CA GLU A 108 -18.43 0.21 -14.68
C GLU A 108 -19.22 1.22 -13.80
N LEU A 109 -18.53 1.91 -12.87
CA LEU A 109 -19.07 3.16 -12.28
C LEU A 109 -18.25 4.32 -12.84
N ASP A 110 -18.89 5.48 -12.93
CA ASP A 110 -18.26 6.78 -13.15
C ASP A 110 -17.27 7.10 -12.03
N THR A 111 -16.02 6.71 -12.26
CA THR A 111 -14.85 6.97 -11.41
C THR A 111 -14.70 8.44 -11.05
N LYS A 112 -15.10 9.31 -11.98
CA LYS A 112 -15.03 10.76 -11.86
C LYS A 112 -15.81 11.30 -10.66
N SER A 113 -16.98 10.72 -10.35
CA SER A 113 -17.80 11.17 -9.22
C SER A 113 -17.11 10.89 -7.88
N VAL A 114 -16.63 9.65 -7.67
CA VAL A 114 -15.94 9.24 -6.45
C VAL A 114 -14.64 10.03 -6.26
N ILE A 115 -13.85 10.19 -7.33
CA ILE A 115 -12.58 10.92 -7.30
C ILE A 115 -12.80 12.40 -6.99
N SER A 116 -13.81 13.05 -7.59
CA SER A 116 -14.11 14.46 -7.33
C SER A 116 -14.46 14.74 -5.86
N SER A 117 -15.11 13.79 -5.18
CA SER A 117 -15.42 13.90 -3.74
C SER A 117 -14.18 13.80 -2.86
N ILE A 118 -13.16 13.06 -3.29
CA ILE A 118 -11.87 12.96 -2.59
C ILE A 118 -11.14 14.31 -2.67
N SER A 119 -11.04 14.89 -3.86
CA SER A 119 -10.38 16.19 -4.09
C SER A 119 -11.11 17.38 -3.42
N GLY A 120 -12.40 17.26 -3.12
CA GLY A 120 -13.18 18.29 -2.42
C GLY A 120 -13.07 18.26 -0.90
N SER A 121 -12.52 17.20 -0.30
CA SER A 121 -12.52 17.01 1.15
C SER A 121 -11.28 17.57 1.84
N ARG A 122 -11.12 18.91 1.83
CA ARG A 122 -10.59 19.57 3.03
C ARG A 122 -11.76 19.68 4.00
N CYS A 123 -12.02 18.60 4.73
CA CYS A 123 -12.98 18.62 5.83
C CYS A 123 -12.47 19.65 6.85
N MET A 124 -13.05 20.85 6.82
CA MET A 124 -12.84 21.82 7.87
C MET A 124 -13.40 21.22 9.15
N ASP A 125 -12.54 21.14 10.15
CA ASP A 125 -12.93 20.92 11.53
C ASP A 125 -13.87 22.06 11.94
N SER A 126 -15.12 21.76 12.23
CA SER A 126 -15.98 22.69 12.95
C SER A 126 -16.98 21.97 13.82
N SER A 127 -16.85 22.24 15.12
CA SER A 127 -17.87 21.98 16.12
C SER A 127 -19.21 22.59 15.70
N MET A 128 -20.28 21.81 15.89
CA MET A 128 -21.66 22.24 16.17
C MET A 128 -22.26 23.35 15.28
N HIS A 129 -23.16 23.00 14.37
CA HIS A 129 -24.59 23.35 14.44
C HIS A 129 -25.33 22.84 13.18
N GLN A 130 -26.37 22.06 13.45
CA GLN A 130 -27.66 21.94 12.77
C GLN A 130 -27.79 22.18 11.25
N SER A 131 -28.39 21.15 10.63
CA SER A 131 -29.33 21.11 9.49
C SER A 131 -28.85 20.97 8.03
N GLN A 132 -29.48 19.96 7.40
CA GLN A 132 -29.69 19.63 5.98
C GLN A 132 -28.62 18.79 5.27
N LEU A 133 -28.95 17.74 4.50
CA LEU A 133 -30.07 16.78 4.47
C LEU A 133 -29.68 15.73 3.40
N MET A 134 -29.99 14.45 3.68
CA MET A 134 -30.20 13.33 2.75
C MET A 134 -29.21 13.10 1.59
N LEU A 135 -28.45 12.00 1.69
CA LEU A 135 -28.11 11.13 0.55
C LEU A 135 -27.60 9.79 1.08
N CYS A 136 -28.50 8.99 1.65
CA CYS A 136 -28.31 7.55 1.91
C CYS A 136 -29.68 6.88 1.91
N SER A 137 -30.24 6.69 0.73
CA SER A 137 -31.35 5.78 0.45
C SER A 137 -31.25 5.41 -1.01
N PHE A 138 -30.57 4.30 -1.32
CA PHE A 138 -30.85 3.33 -2.38
C PHE A 138 -29.87 2.16 -2.22
#